data_AF-A0A4S4C746-F1
#
_entry.id   AF-A0A4S4C746-F1
#
_cell.length_a   1.000
_cell.length_b   1.000
_cell.length_c   1.000
_cell.angle_alpha   90.00
_cell.angle_beta   90.00
_cell.angle_gamma   90.00
#
_symmetry.space_group_name_H-M   'P 1'
#
loop_
_entity.id
_entity.type
_entity.pdbx_description
1 polymer ?
#
loop_
_entity_poly.entity_id
_entity_poly.type
_entity_poly.pdbx_seq_one_letter_code
_entity_poly.pdbx_strand_id
1 'polypeptide(L)'
;MKRIVLALIACVLASGCGMKDIDKRFYVVTTGIDMTDNPEKPYRISLRLAITAARVESGSSRTEIQTVDAPSIAEGVRLLKSHVDKELEFGHCRMFILGKSLLEKATPETMSWFSRRRDIQMISYFGVGEPDALAVLKVEPKSERYPGNALFLSFGNEGTESPYTITTFLFDLVRKIKERGIDPILPIIRAHNRTYVIDKSVVANKQGQRLFLSAEETQLFKMTSADSSKSELVLPMEDGTRVVMYVSQIRTKVRISAGDAPTVRLKIKVSGVLEESAPELLEKDWHGLEQRMGQRFSKQVEELLVKLRDADADPYGFGLRYLAQHFGKDKEFKAWEASYPEAKFQVSTDVRITGPGVIR
;
A
#
# COMPACT_ATOMS: atom_id res chain seq x y z
N MET A 1 -2.47 -30.02 57.00
CA MET A 1 -1.32 -29.38 56.33
C MET A 1 -1.35 -29.47 54.80
N LYS A 2 -1.40 -30.64 54.16
CA LYS A 2 -1.38 -30.77 52.68
C LYS A 2 -2.46 -29.94 51.94
N ARG A 3 -3.69 -29.88 52.47
CA ARG A 3 -4.78 -29.07 51.89
C ARG A 3 -4.55 -27.56 51.97
N ILE A 4 -3.87 -27.10 53.03
CA ILE A 4 -3.54 -25.68 53.23
C ILE A 4 -2.43 -25.27 52.25
N VAL A 5 -1.43 -26.14 52.05
CA VAL A 5 -0.35 -25.92 51.06
C VAL A 5 -0.92 -25.89 49.65
N LEU A 6 -1.85 -26.77 49.30
CA LEU A 6 -2.50 -26.78 47.99
C LEU A 6 -3.33 -25.51 47.72
N ALA A 7 -4.04 -25.01 48.74
CA ALA A 7 -4.81 -23.78 48.66
C ALA A 7 -3.89 -22.55 48.52
N LEU A 8 -2.76 -22.52 49.23
CA LEU A 8 -1.75 -21.45 49.10
C LEU A 8 -1.12 -21.44 47.71
N ILE A 9 -0.80 -22.61 47.14
CA ILE A 9 -0.29 -22.74 45.77
C ILE A 9 -1.33 -22.27 44.75
N ALA A 10 -2.61 -22.63 44.94
CA ALA A 10 -3.69 -22.15 44.08
C ALA A 10 -3.87 -20.63 44.15
N CYS A 11 -3.73 -20.00 45.33
CA CYS A 11 -3.79 -18.55 45.47
C CYS A 11 -2.60 -17.83 44.82
N VAL A 12 -1.39 -18.41 44.85
CA VAL A 12 -0.23 -17.87 44.14
C VAL A 12 -0.42 -17.98 42.62
N LEU A 13 -0.99 -19.09 42.14
CA LEU A 13 -1.34 -19.29 40.73
C LEU A 13 -2.50 -18.40 40.25
N ALA A 14 -3.32 -17.89 41.18
CA ALA A 14 -4.42 -16.95 40.91
C ALA A 14 -3.99 -15.47 40.97
N SER A 15 -2.68 -15.17 41.04
CA SER A 15 -2.17 -13.81 40.82
C SER A 15 -2.41 -13.43 39.35
N GLY A 16 -3.62 -12.94 39.08
CA GLY A 16 -4.12 -12.61 37.76
C GLY A 16 -3.18 -11.66 37.01
N CYS A 17 -3.06 -11.91 35.72
CA CYS A 17 -2.30 -11.08 34.78
C CYS A 17 -2.74 -9.61 34.92
N GLY A 18 -1.82 -8.72 35.28
CA GLY A 18 -2.08 -7.29 35.48
C GLY A 18 -2.47 -6.59 34.17
N MET A 19 -3.73 -6.73 33.77
CA MET A 19 -4.30 -5.96 32.66
C MET A 19 -4.62 -4.55 33.15
N LYS A 20 -4.11 -3.54 32.46
CA LYS A 20 -4.54 -2.16 32.68
C LYS A 20 -5.93 -1.95 32.09
N ASP A 21 -6.78 -1.26 32.83
CA ASP A 21 -8.15 -0.91 32.43
C ASP A 21 -8.18 -0.04 31.16
N ILE A 22 -9.34 0.00 30.50
CA ILE A 22 -9.55 0.68 29.21
C ILE A 22 -9.35 2.21 29.32
N ASP A 23 -9.77 2.80 30.43
CA ASP A 23 -9.65 4.23 30.72
C ASP A 23 -8.20 4.68 31.00
N LYS A 24 -7.32 3.72 31.35
CA LYS A 24 -5.88 3.90 31.61
C LYS A 24 -5.01 3.74 30.34
N ARG A 25 -5.63 3.76 29.16
CA ARG A 25 -4.97 3.55 27.86
C ARG A 25 -5.26 4.69 26.88
N PHE A 26 -4.25 5.05 26.10
CA PHE A 26 -4.39 5.79 24.85
C PHE A 26 -4.30 4.82 23.69
N TYR A 27 -5.33 4.83 22.85
CA TYR A 27 -5.33 4.08 21.61
C TYR A 27 -4.57 4.88 20.55
N VAL A 28 -3.48 4.31 20.07
CA VAL A 28 -2.75 4.84 18.91
C VAL A 28 -3.58 4.52 17.67
N VAL A 29 -3.99 5.54 16.93
CA VAL A 29 -4.79 5.37 15.70
C VAL A 29 -3.89 5.33 14.47
N THR A 30 -2.88 6.19 14.46
CA THR A 30 -1.93 6.33 13.34
C THR A 30 -0.55 6.64 13.88
N THR A 31 0.48 6.02 13.30
CA THR A 31 1.88 6.25 13.65
C THR A 31 2.61 6.80 12.43
N GLY A 32 3.32 7.91 12.59
CA GLY A 32 4.21 8.49 11.60
C GLY A 32 5.66 8.35 12.04
N ILE A 33 6.56 7.98 11.12
CA ILE A 33 7.99 7.89 11.40
C ILE A 33 8.76 8.61 10.31
N ASP A 34 9.46 9.66 10.70
CA ASP A 34 10.30 10.47 9.83
C ASP A 34 11.77 10.31 10.21
N MET A 35 12.67 10.67 9.29
CA MET A 35 14.08 10.86 9.60
C MET A 35 14.34 12.30 10.03
N THR A 36 15.26 12.49 10.97
CA THR A 36 15.78 13.81 11.37
C THR A 36 17.21 14.00 10.86
N ASP A 37 17.68 15.24 10.92
CA ASP A 37 19.07 15.59 10.63
C ASP A 37 20.02 15.28 11.80
N ASN A 38 19.51 14.79 12.94
CA ASN A 38 20.31 14.49 14.13
C ASN A 38 20.80 13.03 14.09
N PRO A 39 22.12 12.76 13.95
CA PRO A 39 22.65 11.39 13.89
C PRO A 39 22.44 10.58 15.17
N GLU A 40 22.38 11.22 16.35
CA GLU A 40 22.13 10.54 17.63
C GLU A 40 20.66 10.17 17.83
N LYS A 41 19.76 10.96 17.23
CA LYS A 41 18.30 10.78 17.31
C LYS A 41 17.68 10.81 15.92
N PRO A 42 18.05 9.86 15.03
CA PRO A 42 17.73 9.94 13.61
C PRO A 42 16.26 9.68 13.32
N TYR A 43 15.49 9.12 14.25
CA TYR A 43 14.07 8.82 14.05
C TYR A 43 13.19 9.83 14.79
N ARG A 44 12.25 10.44 14.07
CA ARG A 44 11.13 11.19 14.65
C ARG A 44 9.89 10.32 14.66
N ILE A 45 9.42 9.97 15.85
CA ILE A 45 8.24 9.14 16.04
C ILE A 45 7.07 10.04 16.42
N SER A 46 6.01 9.99 15.63
CA SER A 46 4.78 10.77 15.83
C SER A 46 3.60 9.83 16.03
N LEU A 47 2.85 9.97 17.11
CA LEU A 47 1.69 9.14 17.42
C LEU A 47 0.44 10.00 17.48
N ARG A 48 -0.59 9.63 16.70
CA ARG A 48 -1.93 10.21 16.84
C ARG A 48 -2.73 9.37 17.83
N LEU A 49 -3.01 9.94 18.99
CA LEU A 49 -3.70 9.31 20.11
C LEU A 49 -5.18 9.66 20.09
N ALA A 50 -6.04 8.66 20.24
CA ALA A 50 -7.45 8.87 20.53
C ALA A 50 -7.65 8.98 22.05
N ILE A 51 -8.18 10.12 22.50
CA ILE A 51 -8.49 10.35 23.91
C ILE A 51 -9.87 9.77 24.20
N THR A 52 -9.92 8.70 25.00
CA THR A 52 -11.15 8.15 25.52
C THR A 52 -11.63 8.98 26.71
N ALA A 53 -12.81 9.59 26.58
CA ALA A 53 -13.51 10.24 27.69
C ALA A 53 -14.67 9.34 28.13
N ALA A 54 -14.88 9.22 29.45
CA ALA A 54 -15.98 8.44 30.03
C ALA A 54 -17.37 8.99 29.64
N ARG A 55 -17.44 10.27 29.24
CA ARG A 55 -18.63 10.91 28.72
C ARG A 55 -18.28 11.56 27.38
N VAL A 56 -18.76 10.94 26.31
CA VAL A 56 -18.62 11.47 24.95
C VAL A 56 -19.79 12.42 24.72
N GLU A 57 -19.53 13.72 24.66
CA GLU A 57 -20.49 14.65 24.05
C GLU A 57 -20.59 14.35 22.55
N SER A 58 -21.79 14.44 21.97
CA SER A 58 -21.97 14.17 20.54
C SER A 58 -21.12 15.16 19.73
N GLY A 59 -20.27 14.62 18.86
CA GLY A 59 -19.43 15.42 17.96
C GLY A 59 -18.05 15.83 18.49
N SER A 60 -17.72 15.65 19.77
CA SER A 60 -16.36 15.91 20.27
C SER A 60 -15.57 14.60 20.39
N SER A 61 -14.59 14.43 19.51
CA SER A 61 -13.47 13.52 19.76
C SER A 61 -12.24 14.38 19.90
N ARG A 62 -11.51 14.17 21.00
CA ARG A 62 -10.21 14.80 21.20
C ARG A 62 -9.16 13.81 20.74
N THR A 63 -8.39 14.20 19.75
CA THR A 63 -7.16 13.50 19.39
C THR A 63 -5.99 14.41 19.67
N GLU A 64 -4.88 13.83 20.04
CA GLU A 64 -3.64 14.55 20.28
C GLU A 64 -2.52 13.89 19.49
N ILE A 65 -1.56 14.70 19.06
CA ILE A 65 -0.35 14.20 18.40
C ILE A 65 0.82 14.40 19.35
N GLN A 66 1.49 13.30 19.68
CA GLN A 66 2.67 13.29 20.51
C GLN A 66 3.88 12.90 19.65
N THR A 67 4.96 13.68 19.72
CA THR A 67 6.14 13.53 18.86
C THR A 67 7.42 13.53 19.68
N VAL A 68 8.38 12.67 19.33
CA VAL A 68 9.72 12.65 19.93
C VAL A 68 10.76 12.22 18.91
N ASP A 69 11.98 12.74 19.06
CA ASP A 69 13.14 12.29 18.31
C ASP A 69 13.95 11.30 19.17
N ALA A 70 14.37 10.16 18.60
CA ALA A 70 15.01 9.08 19.35
C ALA A 70 16.04 8.27 18.52
N PRO A 71 16.98 7.57 19.19
CA PRO A 71 17.93 6.66 18.55
C PRO A 71 17.29 5.48 17.82
N SER A 72 16.11 5.03 18.27
CA SER A 72 15.36 3.92 17.66
C SER A 72 13.85 4.12 17.81
N ILE A 73 13.05 3.47 16.95
CA ILE A 73 11.58 3.47 17.04
C ILE A 73 11.11 2.96 18.41
N ALA A 74 11.72 1.88 18.90
CA ALA A 74 11.37 1.28 20.20
C ALA A 74 11.61 2.23 21.38
N GLU A 75 12.74 2.94 21.35
CA GLU A 75 13.08 3.93 22.35
C GLU A 75 12.19 5.17 22.25
N GLY A 76 11.91 5.65 21.04
CA GLY A 76 10.98 6.76 20.82
C GLY A 76 9.60 6.47 21.42
N VAL A 77 9.05 5.29 21.18
CA VAL A 77 7.77 4.91 21.81
C VAL A 77 7.89 4.80 23.34
N ARG A 78 9.03 4.37 23.88
CA ARG A 78 9.27 4.36 25.33
C ARG A 78 9.32 5.77 25.91
N LEU A 79 10.02 6.70 25.25
CA LEU A 79 10.09 8.11 25.65
C LEU A 79 8.72 8.78 25.59
N LEU A 80 7.93 8.51 24.55
CA LEU A 80 6.57 9.05 24.43
C LEU A 80 5.67 8.64 25.61
N LYS A 81 5.92 7.50 26.28
CA LYS A 81 5.19 7.15 27.51
C LYS A 81 5.43 8.12 28.66
N SER A 82 6.52 8.89 28.66
CA SER A 82 6.77 9.94 29.66
C SER A 82 6.06 11.26 29.35
N HIS A 83 5.56 11.43 28.11
CA HIS A 83 4.81 12.62 27.69
C HIS A 83 3.31 12.48 27.93
N VAL A 84 2.84 11.29 28.34
CA VAL A 84 1.43 10.96 28.52
C VAL A 84 1.20 10.29 29.87
N ASP A 85 -0.03 10.35 30.37
CA ASP A 85 -0.44 9.79 31.67
C ASP A 85 -1.08 8.39 31.57
N LYS A 86 -1.19 7.84 30.34
CA LYS A 86 -1.82 6.54 30.06
C LYS A 86 -0.90 5.62 29.24
N GLU A 87 -1.18 4.33 29.26
CA GLU A 87 -0.43 3.39 28.41
C GLU A 87 -0.76 3.56 26.93
N LEU A 88 0.28 3.59 26.10
CA LEU A 88 0.15 3.59 24.65
C LEU A 88 -0.14 2.17 24.14
N GLU A 89 -1.32 1.97 23.59
CA GLU A 89 -1.77 0.71 23.00
C GLU A 89 -1.92 0.81 21.48
N PHE A 90 -1.27 -0.10 20.76
CA PHE A 90 -1.27 -0.11 19.29
C PHE A 90 -2.31 -1.06 18.67
N GLY A 91 -3.16 -1.70 19.49
CA GLY A 91 -4.17 -2.66 19.01
C GLY A 91 -5.18 -2.06 18.01
N HIS A 92 -5.36 -0.75 18.05
CA HIS A 92 -6.19 0.02 17.11
C HIS A 92 -5.37 0.85 16.10
N CYS A 93 -4.05 0.68 16.07
CA CYS A 93 -3.18 1.38 15.13
C CYS A 93 -3.29 0.73 13.76
N ARG A 94 -4.22 1.23 12.95
CA ARG A 94 -4.52 0.67 11.63
C ARG A 94 -3.62 1.21 10.52
N MET A 95 -2.90 2.30 10.77
CA MET A 95 -2.09 2.96 9.74
C MET A 95 -0.72 3.37 10.24
N PHE A 96 0.31 2.99 9.49
CA PHE A 96 1.69 3.41 9.66
C PHE A 96 2.14 4.21 8.44
N ILE A 97 2.71 5.39 8.69
CA ILE A 97 3.14 6.33 7.66
C ILE A 97 4.65 6.50 7.79
N LEU A 98 5.37 6.18 6.73
CA LEU A 98 6.81 6.36 6.66
C LEU A 98 7.11 7.67 5.94
N GLY A 99 7.96 8.51 6.53
CA GLY A 99 8.50 9.67 5.84
C GLY A 99 9.24 9.22 4.59
N LYS A 100 9.20 10.04 3.54
CA LYS A 100 9.88 9.75 2.27
C LYS A 100 11.38 9.43 2.46
N SER A 101 12.04 10.17 3.35
CA SER A 101 13.46 9.97 3.72
C SER A 101 13.73 8.65 4.45
N LEU A 102 12.75 8.08 5.16
CA LEU A 102 12.90 6.79 5.84
C LEU A 102 12.95 5.63 4.86
N LEU A 103 12.37 5.77 3.66
CA LEU A 103 12.40 4.71 2.67
C LEU A 103 13.84 4.33 2.31
N GLU A 104 14.74 5.29 2.17
CA GLU A 104 16.17 5.03 1.89
C GLU A 104 16.80 4.04 2.87
N LYS A 105 16.34 4.05 4.13
CA LYS A 105 16.80 3.18 5.23
C LYS A 105 15.75 2.16 5.67
N ALA A 106 14.70 1.94 4.88
CA ALA A 106 13.65 0.97 5.16
C ALA A 106 14.17 -0.44 4.89
N THR A 107 14.97 -0.96 5.82
CA THR A 107 15.53 -2.30 5.78
C THR A 107 14.61 -3.29 6.52
N PRO A 108 14.79 -4.61 6.33
CA PRO A 108 14.11 -5.62 7.14
C PRO A 108 14.24 -5.36 8.65
N GLU A 109 15.36 -4.79 9.10
CA GLU A 109 15.62 -4.43 10.49
C GLU A 109 14.72 -3.28 10.96
N THR A 110 14.61 -2.19 10.19
CA THR A 110 13.70 -1.07 10.50
C THR A 110 12.24 -1.55 10.57
N MET A 111 11.85 -2.49 9.70
CA MET A 111 10.50 -3.05 9.69
C MET A 111 10.26 -4.12 10.77
N SER A 112 11.32 -4.69 11.33
CA SER A 112 11.23 -5.80 12.28
C SER A 112 10.46 -5.42 13.54
N TRP A 113 10.58 -4.17 13.99
CA TRP A 113 9.89 -3.67 15.17
C TRP A 113 8.36 -3.78 15.04
N PHE A 114 7.80 -3.38 13.89
CA PHE A 114 6.34 -3.44 13.67
C PHE A 114 5.83 -4.88 13.70
N SER A 115 6.53 -5.80 13.03
CA SER A 115 6.12 -7.21 12.96
C SER A 115 6.31 -8.01 14.25
N ARG A 116 7.22 -7.57 15.14
CA ARG A 116 7.56 -8.28 16.39
C ARG A 116 6.78 -7.76 17.59
N ARG A 117 6.24 -6.54 17.51
CA ARG A 117 5.49 -5.93 18.58
C ARG A 117 4.09 -6.56 18.68
N ARG A 118 3.78 -7.14 19.84
CA ARG A 118 2.59 -8.00 20.05
C ARG A 118 1.25 -7.29 19.87
N ASP A 119 1.17 -5.99 20.15
CA ASP A 119 -0.05 -5.18 20.05
C ASP A 119 -0.23 -4.53 18.68
N ILE A 120 0.66 -4.75 17.70
CA ILE A 120 0.47 -4.29 16.31
C ILE A 120 -0.18 -5.41 15.49
N GLN A 121 -1.23 -5.07 14.76
CA GLN A 121 -1.91 -6.03 13.89
C GLN A 121 -1.17 -6.19 12.56
N MET A 122 -1.02 -7.43 12.10
CA MET A 122 -0.40 -7.73 10.80
C MET A 122 -1.23 -7.23 9.60
N ILE A 123 -2.51 -6.91 9.83
CA ILE A 123 -3.43 -6.30 8.87
C ILE A 123 -3.43 -4.76 8.92
N SER A 124 -2.53 -4.13 9.67
CA SER A 124 -2.35 -2.67 9.60
C SER A 124 -1.78 -2.26 8.25
N TYR A 125 -2.22 -1.12 7.75
CA TYR A 125 -1.79 -0.53 6.50
C TYR A 125 -0.48 0.23 6.66
N PHE A 126 0.28 0.27 5.56
CA PHE A 126 1.52 1.03 5.43
C PHE A 126 1.44 1.95 4.20
N GLY A 127 1.95 3.16 4.35
CA GLY A 127 2.08 4.12 3.25
C GLY A 127 3.22 5.10 3.51
N VAL A 128 3.44 5.96 2.53
CA VAL A 128 4.51 6.96 2.55
C VAL A 128 3.90 8.34 2.64
N GLY A 129 4.35 9.15 3.60
CA GLY A 129 3.86 10.50 3.79
C GLY A 129 4.60 11.51 2.92
N GLU A 130 3.85 12.44 2.33
CA GLU A 130 4.38 13.60 1.59
C GLU A 130 3.73 14.90 2.10
N PRO A 131 4.51 15.93 2.48
CA PRO A 131 5.99 15.99 2.41
C PRO A 131 6.71 15.08 3.43
N ASP A 132 6.08 14.80 4.56
CA ASP A 132 6.60 13.93 5.62
C ASP A 132 5.43 13.24 6.37
N ALA A 133 5.72 12.24 7.19
CA ALA A 133 4.70 11.49 7.90
C ALA A 133 3.96 12.36 8.93
N LEU A 134 4.67 13.22 9.67
CA LEU A 134 4.06 14.14 10.64
C LEU A 134 3.04 15.09 10.00
N ALA A 135 3.33 15.63 8.81
CA ALA A 135 2.43 16.51 8.05
C ALA A 135 1.14 15.78 7.69
N VAL A 136 1.24 14.51 7.27
CA VAL A 136 0.06 13.66 7.03
C VAL A 136 -0.69 13.39 8.34
N LEU A 137 -0.01 13.09 9.44
CA LEU A 137 -0.65 12.88 10.74
C LEU A 137 -1.41 14.10 11.23
N LYS A 138 -0.97 15.32 10.88
CA LYS A 138 -1.61 16.60 11.25
C LYS A 138 -2.88 16.90 10.45
N VAL A 139 -3.18 16.16 9.39
CA VAL A 139 -4.41 16.37 8.61
C VAL A 139 -5.63 16.01 9.46
N GLU A 140 -6.65 16.88 9.41
CA GLU A 140 -7.91 16.69 10.13
C GLU A 140 -9.09 16.83 9.16
N PRO A 141 -9.50 15.72 8.52
CA PRO A 141 -10.66 15.68 7.65
C PRO A 141 -11.91 15.99 8.46
N LYS A 142 -12.74 16.92 7.97
CA LYS A 142 -13.99 17.30 8.65
C LYS A 142 -15.04 16.20 8.65
N SER A 143 -14.96 15.27 7.70
CA SER A 143 -15.90 14.15 7.56
C SER A 143 -15.76 13.10 8.66
N GLU A 144 -14.60 13.05 9.33
CA GLU A 144 -14.28 11.98 10.26
C GLU A 144 -14.10 12.50 11.68
N ARG A 145 -14.76 11.83 12.62
CA ARG A 145 -14.60 12.13 14.05
C ARG A 145 -13.17 11.83 14.53
N TYR A 146 -12.53 10.80 13.98
CA TYR A 146 -11.14 10.49 14.24
C TYR A 146 -10.39 10.56 12.91
N PRO A 147 -9.49 11.52 12.69
CA PRO A 147 -8.83 11.70 11.39
C PRO A 147 -8.10 10.47 10.83
N GLY A 148 -7.63 9.57 11.68
CA GLY A 148 -7.04 8.30 11.23
C GLY A 148 -8.05 7.32 10.60
N ASN A 149 -9.36 7.47 10.87
CA ASN A 149 -10.40 6.67 10.23
C ASN A 149 -10.52 6.98 8.74
N ALA A 150 -10.27 8.22 8.31
CA ALA A 150 -10.32 8.58 6.89
C ALA A 150 -9.28 7.77 6.09
N LEU A 151 -8.08 7.57 6.66
CA LEU A 151 -7.06 6.71 6.06
C LEU A 151 -7.51 5.25 6.03
N PHE A 152 -8.09 4.75 7.13
CA PHE A 152 -8.65 3.41 7.18
C PHE A 152 -9.69 3.16 6.08
N LEU A 153 -10.66 4.07 5.94
CA LEU A 153 -11.73 4.01 4.93
C LEU A 153 -11.19 4.11 3.49
N SER A 154 -10.07 4.83 3.31
CA SER A 154 -9.40 4.96 2.01
C SER A 154 -8.69 3.69 1.56
N PHE A 155 -8.14 2.90 2.49
CA PHE A 155 -7.39 1.68 2.18
C PHE A 155 -8.18 0.38 2.35
N GLY A 156 -9.27 0.41 3.12
CA GLY A 156 -10.07 -0.78 3.45
C GLY A 156 -11.09 -1.22 2.40
N ASN A 157 -11.25 -0.49 1.29
CA ASN A 157 -12.34 -0.68 0.30
C ASN A 157 -13.76 -0.59 0.91
N GLU A 158 -13.90 -0.13 2.15
CA GLU A 158 -15.19 0.07 2.83
C GLU A 158 -15.75 1.48 2.60
N GLY A 159 -14.88 2.48 2.40
CA GLY A 159 -15.28 3.87 2.18
C GLY A 159 -15.25 4.29 0.72
N THR A 160 -14.08 4.16 0.09
CA THR A 160 -13.90 4.49 -1.34
C THR A 160 -13.18 3.36 -2.07
N GLU A 161 -13.60 3.10 -3.30
CA GLU A 161 -12.96 2.17 -4.22
C GLU A 161 -12.25 2.96 -5.32
N SER A 162 -11.12 3.57 -4.98
CA SER A 162 -10.32 4.35 -5.93
C SER A 162 -9.50 3.41 -6.83
N PRO A 163 -9.46 3.63 -8.15
CA PRO A 163 -8.58 2.88 -9.05
C PRO A 163 -7.09 3.23 -8.86
N TYR A 164 -6.78 4.28 -8.10
CA TYR A 164 -5.41 4.75 -7.86
C TYR A 164 -4.83 4.28 -6.52
N THR A 165 -5.68 3.91 -5.55
CA THR A 165 -5.21 3.54 -4.21
C THR A 165 -4.69 2.10 -4.17
N ILE A 166 -3.40 1.93 -3.93
CA ILE A 166 -2.79 0.62 -3.62
C ILE A 166 -2.83 0.40 -2.11
N THR A 167 -3.32 -0.76 -1.69
CA THR A 167 -3.36 -1.13 -0.27
C THR A 167 -2.19 -2.05 0.05
N THR A 168 -1.32 -1.62 0.97
CA THR A 168 -0.17 -2.39 1.43
C THR A 168 -0.31 -2.73 2.91
N PHE A 169 -0.45 -4.03 3.21
CA PHE A 169 -0.51 -4.53 4.58
C PHE A 169 0.87 -4.80 5.17
N LEU A 170 1.02 -4.72 6.49
CA LEU A 170 2.27 -5.03 7.18
C LEU A 170 2.78 -6.44 6.87
N PHE A 171 1.90 -7.46 6.88
CA PHE A 171 2.32 -8.84 6.58
C PHE A 171 2.91 -8.97 5.16
N ASP A 172 2.28 -8.32 4.18
CA ASP A 172 2.68 -8.40 2.78
C ASP A 172 3.95 -7.59 2.54
N LEU A 173 4.07 -6.41 3.17
CA LEU A 173 5.28 -5.60 3.15
C LEU A 173 6.49 -6.37 3.71
N VAL A 174 6.34 -6.96 4.90
CA VAL A 174 7.42 -7.73 5.54
C VAL A 174 7.80 -8.96 4.71
N ARG A 175 6.82 -9.63 4.10
CA ARG A 175 7.07 -10.74 3.18
C ARG A 175 7.86 -10.27 1.96
N LYS A 176 7.35 -9.27 1.24
CA LYS A 176 7.96 -8.74 0.02
C LYS A 176 9.34 -8.19 0.26
N ILE A 177 9.59 -7.51 1.37
CA ILE A 177 10.93 -7.02 1.73
C ILE A 177 11.96 -8.15 1.86
N LYS A 178 11.56 -9.34 2.36
CA LYS A 178 12.47 -10.48 2.55
C LYS A 178 12.53 -11.43 1.35
N GLU A 179 11.45 -11.53 0.60
CA GLU A 179 11.31 -12.45 -0.52
C GLU A 179 12.18 -12.01 -1.71
N ARG A 180 12.72 -12.99 -2.44
CA ARG A 180 13.55 -12.76 -3.63
C ARG A 180 12.67 -12.67 -4.87
N GLY A 181 13.01 -11.77 -5.79
CA GLY A 181 12.30 -11.62 -7.05
C GLY A 181 10.91 -10.98 -6.92
N ILE A 182 10.69 -10.20 -5.86
CA ILE A 182 9.54 -9.31 -5.74
C ILE A 182 9.89 -8.10 -4.86
N ASP A 183 9.52 -6.93 -5.34
CA ASP A 183 9.73 -5.68 -4.61
C ASP A 183 8.42 -5.12 -4.03
N PRO A 184 8.47 -4.52 -2.83
CA PRO A 184 7.33 -3.84 -2.25
C PRO A 184 6.99 -2.55 -3.01
N ILE A 185 5.70 -2.32 -3.14
CA ILE A 185 5.09 -1.08 -3.58
C ILE A 185 4.25 -0.50 -2.45
N LEU A 186 4.34 0.81 -2.24
CA LEU A 186 3.67 1.51 -1.15
C LEU A 186 2.88 2.69 -1.72
N PRO A 187 1.66 2.96 -1.22
CA PRO A 187 0.92 4.16 -1.58
C PRO A 187 1.60 5.41 -1.01
N ILE A 188 1.51 6.53 -1.74
CA ILE A 188 1.93 7.85 -1.29
C ILE A 188 0.70 8.63 -0.85
N ILE A 189 0.76 9.18 0.36
CA ILE A 189 -0.32 9.90 1.01
C ILE A 189 0.12 11.35 1.10
N ARG A 190 -0.53 12.19 0.30
CA ARG A 190 -0.22 13.61 0.23
C ARG A 190 -1.21 14.38 1.10
N ALA A 191 -0.69 15.18 2.02
CA ALA A 191 -1.52 16.12 2.78
C ALA A 191 -1.91 17.32 1.89
N HIS A 192 -3.21 17.55 1.69
CA HIS A 192 -3.69 18.66 0.87
C HIS A 192 -4.97 19.27 1.44
N ASN A 193 -4.96 20.55 1.82
CA ASN A 193 -6.16 21.31 2.20
C ASN A 193 -7.11 20.58 3.18
N ARG A 194 -6.55 19.91 4.21
CA ARG A 194 -7.26 19.11 5.22
C ARG A 194 -7.86 17.78 4.74
N THR A 195 -7.50 17.33 3.55
CA THR A 195 -7.81 15.99 3.04
C THR A 195 -6.52 15.25 2.67
N TYR A 196 -6.68 13.98 2.32
CA TYR A 196 -5.62 13.15 1.79
C TYR A 196 -5.81 12.97 0.29
N VAL A 197 -4.73 13.07 -0.47
CA VAL A 197 -4.70 12.66 -1.88
C VAL A 197 -3.81 11.43 -1.99
N ILE A 198 -4.41 10.31 -2.41
CA ILE A 198 -3.77 8.99 -2.49
C ILE A 198 -3.96 8.47 -3.91
N ASP A 199 -3.09 8.92 -4.79
CA ASP A 199 -3.15 8.62 -6.23
C ASP A 199 -1.83 8.09 -6.79
N LYS A 200 -0.73 8.21 -6.03
CA LYS A 200 0.61 7.81 -6.46
C LYS A 200 1.16 6.70 -5.59
N SER A 201 2.20 6.04 -6.08
CA SER A 201 2.89 4.99 -5.36
C SER A 201 4.40 5.08 -5.52
N VAL A 202 5.12 4.40 -4.65
CA VAL A 202 6.56 4.25 -4.73
C VAL A 202 6.93 2.78 -4.65
N VAL A 203 7.77 2.35 -5.59
CA VAL A 203 8.40 1.03 -5.57
C VAL A 203 9.75 1.16 -4.89
N ALA A 204 10.01 0.29 -3.93
CA ALA A 204 11.26 0.27 -3.18
C ALA A 204 11.99 -1.03 -3.50
N ASN A 205 13.04 -0.96 -4.32
CA ASN A 205 13.84 -2.13 -4.64
C ASN A 205 14.83 -2.48 -3.52
N LYS A 206 15.46 -3.65 -3.63
CA LYS A 206 16.41 -4.17 -2.62
C LYS A 206 17.71 -3.36 -2.53
N GLN A 207 18.04 -2.66 -3.60
CA GLN A 207 19.23 -1.85 -3.78
C GLN A 207 19.09 -0.47 -3.12
N GLY A 208 17.91 -0.15 -2.58
CA GLY A 208 17.61 1.14 -1.95
C GLY A 208 17.19 2.24 -2.92
N GLN A 209 17.01 1.92 -4.20
CA GLN A 209 16.43 2.83 -5.19
C GLN A 209 14.91 2.93 -5.00
N ARG A 210 14.37 4.06 -5.41
CA ARG A 210 12.98 4.44 -5.19
C ARG A 210 12.43 4.93 -6.52
N LEU A 211 11.48 4.19 -7.07
CA LEU A 211 10.80 4.58 -8.29
C LEU A 211 9.42 5.12 -7.94
N PHE A 212 9.22 6.42 -8.17
CA PHE A 212 7.93 7.08 -7.99
C PHE A 212 7.08 6.85 -9.24
N LEU A 213 5.87 6.33 -9.02
CA LEU A 213 4.88 6.13 -10.08
C LEU A 213 3.90 7.30 -10.09
N SER A 214 3.55 7.78 -11.28
CA SER A 214 2.46 8.74 -11.48
C SER A 214 1.11 8.12 -11.12
N ALA A 215 0.03 8.91 -11.20
CA ALA A 215 -1.31 8.39 -10.96
C ALA A 215 -1.71 7.36 -12.03
N GLU A 216 -1.40 7.66 -13.28
CA GLU A 216 -1.64 6.79 -14.42
C GLU A 216 -0.83 5.50 -14.29
N GLU A 217 0.46 5.58 -13.98
CA GLU A 217 1.31 4.39 -13.79
C GLU A 217 0.85 3.53 -12.60
N THR A 218 0.42 4.16 -11.51
CA THR A 218 -0.12 3.47 -10.33
C THR A 218 -1.41 2.72 -10.67
N GLN A 219 -2.31 3.36 -11.44
CA GLN A 219 -3.53 2.73 -11.93
C GLN A 219 -3.23 1.54 -12.85
N LEU A 220 -2.35 1.72 -13.85
CA LEU A 220 -1.93 0.65 -14.77
C LEU A 220 -1.35 -0.55 -14.01
N PHE A 221 -0.49 -0.29 -13.02
CA PHE A 221 0.05 -1.32 -12.14
C PHE A 221 -1.06 -2.05 -11.39
N LYS A 222 -1.97 -1.33 -10.72
CA LYS A 222 -3.06 -1.92 -9.94
C LYS A 222 -3.98 -2.78 -10.81
N MET A 223 -4.34 -2.30 -11.99
CA MET A 223 -5.17 -3.02 -12.96
C MET A 223 -4.54 -4.35 -13.40
N THR A 224 -3.25 -4.36 -13.69
CA THR A 224 -2.59 -5.50 -14.35
C THR A 224 -1.85 -6.44 -13.41
N SER A 225 -1.47 -5.99 -12.20
CA SER A 225 -0.81 -6.84 -11.20
C SER A 225 -1.80 -7.55 -10.29
N ALA A 226 -2.92 -6.89 -9.96
CA ALA A 226 -3.91 -7.37 -8.99
C ALA A 226 -5.27 -7.70 -9.62
N ASP A 227 -5.37 -7.65 -10.96
CA ASP A 227 -6.62 -7.82 -11.70
C ASP A 227 -7.74 -6.89 -11.17
N SER A 228 -7.38 -5.67 -10.77
CA SER A 228 -8.32 -4.70 -10.20
C SER A 228 -9.24 -4.17 -11.29
N SER A 229 -10.52 -4.53 -11.21
CA SER A 229 -11.59 -3.85 -11.95
C SER A 229 -11.92 -2.49 -11.31
N LYS A 230 -12.97 -1.81 -11.81
CA LYS A 230 -13.41 -0.48 -11.33
C LYS A 230 -12.40 0.63 -11.63
N SER A 231 -11.81 0.54 -12.81
CA SER A 231 -10.90 1.55 -13.38
C SER A 231 -11.43 2.00 -14.73
N GLU A 232 -10.77 2.95 -15.37
CA GLU A 232 -11.17 3.48 -16.67
C GLU A 232 -10.07 3.27 -17.72
N LEU A 233 -10.47 2.99 -18.95
CA LEU A 233 -9.59 3.13 -20.12
C LEU A 233 -9.99 4.38 -20.89
N VAL A 234 -9.03 5.27 -21.10
CA VAL A 234 -9.23 6.52 -21.83
C VAL A 234 -8.54 6.48 -23.18
N LEU A 235 -9.32 6.68 -24.24
CA LEU A 235 -8.82 6.84 -25.60
C LEU A 235 -9.08 8.28 -26.07
N PRO A 236 -8.03 9.12 -26.22
CA PRO A 236 -8.17 10.41 -26.87
C PRO A 236 -8.42 10.22 -28.38
N MET A 237 -9.28 11.07 -28.94
CA MET A 237 -9.65 11.09 -30.36
C MET A 237 -9.01 12.29 -31.06
N GLU A 238 -8.91 12.23 -32.39
CA GLU A 238 -8.23 13.26 -33.21
C GLU A 238 -8.99 14.60 -33.21
N ASP A 239 -10.30 14.56 -33.04
CA ASP A 239 -11.19 15.73 -32.96
C ASP A 239 -11.17 16.42 -31.57
N GLY A 240 -10.31 15.97 -30.66
CA GLY A 240 -10.20 16.48 -29.29
C GLY A 240 -11.22 15.90 -28.31
N THR A 241 -12.14 15.04 -28.76
CA THR A 241 -13.01 14.27 -27.85
C THR A 241 -12.23 13.13 -27.21
N ARG A 242 -12.85 12.47 -26.22
CA ARG A 242 -12.30 11.28 -25.59
C ARG A 242 -13.38 10.22 -25.45
N VAL A 243 -12.95 8.96 -25.51
CA VAL A 243 -13.79 7.81 -25.19
C VAL A 243 -13.30 7.23 -23.88
N VAL A 244 -14.19 7.10 -22.91
CA VAL A 244 -13.93 6.52 -21.60
C VAL A 244 -14.73 5.23 -21.47
N MET A 245 -14.02 4.13 -21.21
CA MET A 245 -14.62 2.83 -20.91
C MET A 245 -14.39 2.50 -19.44
N TYR A 246 -15.49 2.31 -18.71
CA TYR A 246 -15.46 1.75 -17.36
C TYR A 246 -15.14 0.25 -17.43
N VAL A 247 -14.06 -0.16 -16.76
CA VAL A 247 -13.60 -1.55 -16.71
C VAL A 247 -14.36 -2.33 -15.64
N SER A 248 -15.25 -3.22 -16.09
CA SER A 248 -16.02 -4.09 -15.21
C SER A 248 -15.26 -5.36 -14.84
N GLN A 249 -14.44 -5.88 -15.76
CA GLN A 249 -13.59 -7.06 -15.52
C GLN A 249 -12.24 -6.91 -16.20
N ILE A 250 -11.20 -7.38 -15.53
CA ILE A 250 -9.85 -7.51 -16.09
C ILE A 250 -9.24 -8.83 -15.62
N ARG A 251 -8.45 -9.46 -16.48
CA ARG A 251 -7.67 -10.65 -16.14
C ARG A 251 -6.34 -10.64 -16.86
N THR A 252 -5.27 -10.80 -16.10
CA THR A 252 -3.90 -10.79 -16.60
C THR A 252 -3.26 -12.16 -16.49
N LYS A 253 -2.71 -12.65 -17.60
CA LYS A 253 -1.92 -13.89 -17.63
C LYS A 253 -0.48 -13.57 -18.02
N VAL A 254 0.43 -13.93 -17.13
CA VAL A 254 1.87 -13.75 -17.34
C VAL A 254 2.50 -15.10 -17.72
N ARG A 255 3.37 -15.08 -18.74
CA ARG A 255 4.26 -16.20 -19.10
C ARG A 255 5.66 -15.68 -19.30
N ILE A 256 6.65 -16.39 -18.78
CA ILE A 256 8.06 -16.04 -18.88
C ILE A 256 8.75 -17.15 -19.67
N SER A 257 9.51 -16.80 -20.71
CA SER A 257 10.35 -17.77 -21.43
C SER A 257 11.71 -17.91 -20.76
N ALA A 258 12.25 -19.12 -20.75
CA ALA A 258 13.65 -19.37 -20.36
C ALA A 258 14.62 -19.03 -21.51
N GLY A 259 15.83 -18.60 -21.18
CA GLY A 259 16.91 -18.28 -22.12
C GLY A 259 17.71 -17.03 -21.69
N ASP A 260 18.76 -16.71 -22.44
CA ASP A 260 19.68 -15.60 -22.11
C ASP A 260 19.02 -14.21 -22.15
N ALA A 261 17.93 -14.06 -22.93
CA ALA A 261 17.08 -12.87 -22.96
C ALA A 261 15.63 -13.27 -22.68
N PRO A 262 15.19 -13.29 -21.40
CA PRO A 262 13.85 -13.73 -21.06
C PRO A 262 12.81 -12.79 -21.65
N THR A 263 11.76 -13.36 -22.24
CA THR A 263 10.61 -12.60 -22.72
C THR A 263 9.45 -12.79 -21.76
N VAL A 264 9.01 -11.70 -21.14
CA VAL A 264 7.84 -11.64 -20.27
C VAL A 264 6.64 -11.27 -21.13
N ARG A 265 5.73 -12.22 -21.33
CA ARG A 265 4.50 -12.02 -22.10
C ARG A 265 3.33 -11.80 -21.17
N LEU A 266 2.68 -10.65 -21.30
CA LEU A 266 1.47 -10.28 -20.55
C LEU A 266 0.28 -10.32 -21.52
N LYS A 267 -0.60 -11.30 -21.33
CA LYS A 267 -1.89 -11.33 -22.02
C LYS A 267 -2.98 -10.81 -21.11
N ILE A 268 -3.55 -9.67 -21.48
CA ILE A 268 -4.56 -8.98 -20.70
C ILE A 268 -5.90 -9.12 -21.42
N LYS A 269 -6.95 -9.49 -20.68
CA LYS A 269 -8.33 -9.45 -21.15
C LYS A 269 -9.08 -8.43 -20.34
N VAL A 270 -9.75 -7.49 -21.00
CA VAL A 270 -10.49 -6.41 -20.37
C VAL A 270 -11.90 -6.39 -20.95
N SER A 271 -12.91 -6.27 -20.10
CA SER A 271 -14.27 -5.96 -20.54
C SER A 271 -14.86 -4.82 -19.73
N GLY A 272 -15.77 -4.07 -20.36
CA GLY A 272 -16.28 -2.83 -19.80
C GLY A 272 -17.44 -2.25 -20.59
N VAL A 273 -18.03 -1.19 -20.05
CA VAL A 273 -19.08 -0.41 -20.71
C VAL A 273 -18.54 0.97 -21.05
N LEU A 274 -19.05 1.59 -22.11
CA LEU A 274 -18.76 2.99 -22.37
C LEU A 274 -19.41 3.86 -21.29
N GLU A 275 -18.65 4.83 -20.80
CA GLU A 275 -19.08 5.80 -19.79
C GLU A 275 -19.10 7.21 -20.38
N GLU A 276 -18.14 7.53 -21.25
CA GLU A 276 -18.10 8.77 -22.03
C GLU A 276 -17.79 8.41 -23.49
N SER A 277 -18.62 8.85 -24.43
CA SER A 277 -18.37 8.66 -25.86
C SER A 277 -19.18 9.67 -26.68
N ALA A 278 -18.75 9.91 -27.92
CA ALA A 278 -19.55 10.66 -28.87
C ALA A 278 -20.85 9.88 -29.21
N PRO A 279 -22.00 10.55 -29.39
CA PRO A 279 -23.29 9.89 -29.62
C PRO A 279 -23.28 8.88 -30.77
N GLU A 280 -22.47 9.12 -31.80
CA GLU A 280 -22.35 8.28 -32.99
C GLU A 280 -21.71 6.91 -32.71
N LEU A 281 -21.08 6.72 -31.54
CA LEU A 281 -20.48 5.46 -31.11
C LEU A 281 -21.45 4.54 -30.37
N LEU A 282 -22.66 5.01 -30.02
CA LEU A 282 -23.61 4.25 -29.21
C LEU A 282 -24.24 3.06 -29.95
N GLU A 283 -24.35 3.14 -31.28
CA GLU A 283 -25.02 2.14 -32.14
C GLU A 283 -24.08 1.45 -33.14
N LYS A 284 -22.75 1.63 -32.98
CA LYS A 284 -21.75 1.10 -33.92
C LYS A 284 -21.12 -0.21 -33.45
N ASP A 285 -20.56 -0.93 -34.42
CA ASP A 285 -19.57 -1.96 -34.14
C ASP A 285 -18.34 -1.33 -33.48
N TRP A 286 -18.02 -1.80 -32.28
CA TRP A 286 -16.90 -1.29 -31.49
C TRP A 286 -15.57 -1.97 -31.83
N HIS A 287 -15.50 -2.92 -32.77
CA HIS A 287 -14.27 -3.67 -33.02
C HIS A 287 -13.04 -2.79 -33.28
N GLY A 288 -13.18 -1.73 -34.08
CA GLY A 288 -12.09 -0.77 -34.33
C GLY A 288 -11.70 0.04 -33.08
N LEU A 289 -12.68 0.37 -32.24
CA LEU A 289 -12.47 1.08 -30.97
C LEU A 289 -11.76 0.18 -29.94
N GLU A 290 -12.22 -1.07 -29.81
CA GLU A 290 -11.62 -2.11 -28.98
C GLU A 290 -10.15 -2.34 -29.35
N GLN A 291 -9.83 -2.45 -30.65
CA GLN A 291 -8.45 -2.59 -31.12
C GLN A 291 -7.57 -1.40 -30.74
N ARG A 292 -8.06 -0.16 -30.95
CA ARG A 292 -7.31 1.06 -30.61
C ARG A 292 -7.09 1.20 -29.10
N MET A 293 -8.11 0.93 -28.30
CA MET A 293 -8.00 0.89 -26.84
C MET A 293 -6.99 -0.17 -26.39
N GLY A 294 -7.06 -1.38 -26.96
CA GLY A 294 -6.16 -2.48 -26.65
C GLY A 294 -4.71 -2.18 -27.01
N GLN A 295 -4.45 -1.58 -28.17
CA GLN A 295 -3.11 -1.17 -28.59
C GLN A 295 -2.53 -0.09 -27.68
N ARG A 296 -3.31 0.96 -27.37
CA ARG A 296 -2.89 2.04 -26.47
C ARG A 296 -2.58 1.50 -25.08
N PHE A 297 -3.49 0.71 -24.50
CA PHE A 297 -3.29 0.13 -23.18
C PHE A 297 -2.07 -0.80 -23.13
N SER A 298 -1.87 -1.63 -24.16
CA SER A 298 -0.70 -2.50 -24.25
C SER A 298 0.59 -1.71 -24.26
N LYS A 299 0.66 -0.62 -25.05
CA LYS A 299 1.82 0.27 -25.11
C LYS A 299 2.11 0.93 -23.76
N GLN A 300 1.09 1.47 -23.07
CA GLN A 300 1.26 2.12 -21.77
C GLN A 300 1.76 1.14 -20.70
N VAL A 301 1.24 -0.09 -20.69
CA VAL A 301 1.71 -1.14 -19.78
C VAL A 301 3.14 -1.55 -20.12
N GLU A 302 3.49 -1.68 -21.40
CA GLU A 302 4.85 -1.99 -21.83
C GLU A 302 5.86 -0.91 -21.41
N GLU A 303 5.52 0.37 -21.59
CA GLU A 303 6.33 1.51 -21.13
C GLU A 303 6.54 1.49 -19.62
N LEU A 304 5.49 1.17 -18.84
CA LEU A 304 5.60 1.00 -17.38
C LEU A 304 6.56 -0.15 -17.03
N LEU A 305 6.44 -1.30 -17.69
CA LEU A 305 7.29 -2.46 -17.42
C LEU A 305 8.77 -2.18 -17.75
N VAL A 306 9.03 -1.46 -18.85
CA VAL A 306 10.37 -1.00 -19.22
C VAL A 306 10.91 -0.05 -18.14
N LYS A 307 10.12 0.94 -17.71
CA LYS A 307 10.51 1.87 -16.64
C LYS A 307 10.87 1.15 -15.33
N LEU A 308 10.07 0.14 -14.95
CA LEU A 308 10.33 -0.68 -13.76
C LEU A 308 11.64 -1.46 -13.88
N ARG A 309 11.86 -2.12 -15.03
CA ARG A 309 13.10 -2.87 -15.33
C ARG A 309 14.33 -1.97 -15.31
N ASP A 310 14.27 -0.81 -15.94
CA ASP A 310 15.39 0.14 -16.02
C ASP A 310 15.74 0.73 -14.65
N ALA A 311 14.81 0.69 -13.70
CA ALA A 311 15.01 1.03 -12.30
C ALA A 311 15.39 -0.17 -11.41
N ASP A 312 15.66 -1.34 -12.00
CA ASP A 312 15.97 -2.59 -11.30
C ASP A 312 14.92 -2.93 -10.23
N ALA A 313 13.64 -2.78 -10.58
CA ALA A 313 12.52 -2.94 -9.66
C ALA A 313 11.46 -3.89 -10.23
N ASP A 314 11.07 -4.91 -9.45
CA ASP A 314 10.09 -5.92 -9.86
C ASP A 314 8.89 -6.01 -8.91
N PRO A 315 7.97 -5.03 -8.92
CA PRO A 315 6.77 -5.07 -8.11
C PRO A 315 5.71 -6.06 -8.65
N TYR A 316 5.85 -6.55 -9.89
CA TYR A 316 4.99 -7.60 -10.47
C TYR A 316 5.36 -9.01 -9.97
N GLY A 317 6.57 -9.17 -9.44
CA GLY A 317 7.12 -10.41 -8.95
C GLY A 317 7.44 -11.40 -10.09
N PHE A 318 7.95 -10.92 -11.22
CA PHE A 318 8.38 -11.78 -12.33
C PHE A 318 9.49 -12.75 -11.89
N GLY A 319 10.46 -12.29 -11.11
CA GLY A 319 11.53 -13.15 -10.58
C GLY A 319 10.99 -14.24 -9.68
N LEU A 320 10.04 -13.91 -8.79
CA LEU A 320 9.39 -14.89 -7.94
C LEU A 320 8.57 -15.90 -8.76
N ARG A 321 7.88 -15.45 -9.81
CA ARG A 321 7.13 -16.34 -10.73
C ARG A 321 8.06 -17.25 -11.52
N TYR A 322 9.21 -16.74 -11.95
CA TYR A 322 10.24 -17.52 -12.62
C TYR A 322 10.77 -18.61 -11.68
N LEU A 323 11.11 -18.27 -10.43
CA LEU A 323 11.55 -19.23 -9.43
C LEU A 323 10.53 -20.32 -9.12
N ALA A 324 9.23 -20.00 -9.15
CA ALA A 324 8.18 -20.98 -8.93
C ALA A 324 8.06 -22.02 -10.07
N GLN A 325 8.62 -21.73 -11.25
CA GLN A 325 8.52 -22.57 -12.45
C GLN A 325 9.79 -23.40 -12.72
N HIS A 326 10.89 -23.13 -12.01
CA HIS A 326 12.20 -23.72 -12.27
C HIS A 326 12.80 -24.39 -11.01
N PHE A 327 13.46 -25.55 -11.18
CA PHE A 327 14.01 -26.37 -10.09
C PHE A 327 15.53 -26.16 -9.95
N GLY A 328 15.94 -25.28 -9.05
CA GLY A 328 17.38 -24.98 -8.87
C GLY A 328 17.62 -23.62 -8.21
N LYS A 329 16.78 -23.32 -7.20
CA LYS A 329 16.47 -22.00 -6.64
C LYS A 329 17.58 -20.95 -6.73
N ASP A 330 18.80 -21.25 -6.29
CA ASP A 330 19.86 -20.22 -6.23
C ASP A 330 20.58 -19.96 -7.56
N LYS A 331 20.83 -21.00 -8.36
CA LYS A 331 21.54 -20.85 -9.64
C LYS A 331 20.64 -20.19 -10.67
N GLU A 332 19.39 -20.63 -10.72
CA GLU A 332 18.39 -20.10 -11.66
C GLU A 332 17.98 -18.68 -11.28
N PHE A 333 17.90 -18.35 -9.98
CA PHE A 333 17.63 -16.97 -9.58
C PHE A 333 18.77 -16.03 -9.97
N LYS A 334 20.04 -16.42 -9.76
CA LYS A 334 21.17 -15.58 -10.19
C LYS A 334 21.18 -15.36 -11.70
N ALA A 335 20.80 -16.37 -12.46
CA ALA A 335 20.64 -16.23 -13.91
C ALA A 335 19.48 -15.28 -14.27
N TRP A 336 18.36 -15.35 -13.53
CA TRP A 336 17.26 -14.38 -13.68
C TRP A 336 17.70 -12.95 -13.34
N GLU A 337 18.35 -12.74 -12.19
CA GLU A 337 18.86 -11.42 -11.78
C GLU A 337 19.81 -10.84 -12.84
N ALA A 338 20.71 -11.66 -13.38
CA ALA A 338 21.65 -11.23 -14.42
C ALA A 338 20.98 -10.91 -15.77
N SER A 339 19.83 -11.54 -16.07
CA SER A 339 19.14 -11.38 -17.36
C SER A 339 17.94 -10.43 -17.32
N TYR A 340 17.44 -10.08 -16.14
CA TYR A 340 16.31 -9.18 -15.96
C TYR A 340 16.53 -7.79 -16.60
N PRO A 341 17.73 -7.16 -16.52
CA PRO A 341 17.98 -5.90 -17.21
C PRO A 341 17.79 -5.97 -18.73
N GLU A 342 17.97 -7.15 -19.33
CA GLU A 342 17.80 -7.40 -20.77
C GLU A 342 16.43 -8.03 -21.11
N ALA A 343 15.54 -8.15 -20.12
CA ALA A 343 14.23 -8.76 -20.31
C ALA A 343 13.40 -7.94 -21.32
N LYS A 344 12.76 -8.67 -22.24
CA LYS A 344 11.84 -8.08 -23.23
C LYS A 344 10.41 -8.25 -22.76
N PHE A 345 9.62 -7.19 -22.90
CA PHE A 345 8.19 -7.22 -22.58
C PHE A 345 7.38 -7.35 -23.87
N GLN A 346 6.37 -8.22 -23.84
CA GLN A 346 5.38 -8.33 -24.91
C GLN A 346 3.99 -8.26 -24.28
N VAL A 347 3.32 -7.13 -24.46
CA VAL A 347 1.98 -6.92 -23.90
C VAL A 347 0.94 -7.05 -25.02
N SER A 348 -0.09 -7.86 -24.79
CA SER A 348 -1.23 -7.98 -25.70
C SER A 348 -2.52 -7.84 -24.92
N THR A 349 -3.32 -6.84 -25.26
CA THR A 349 -4.61 -6.57 -24.61
C THR A 349 -5.77 -6.84 -25.56
N ASP A 350 -6.69 -7.67 -25.11
CA ASP A 350 -7.98 -7.97 -25.74
C ASP A 350 -9.07 -7.20 -24.98
N VAL A 351 -9.61 -6.15 -25.61
CA VAL A 351 -10.64 -5.28 -25.03
C VAL A 351 -11.99 -5.67 -25.60
N ARG A 352 -13.00 -5.78 -24.73
CA ARG A 352 -14.38 -6.06 -25.14
C ARG A 352 -15.35 -5.07 -24.53
N ILE A 353 -16.01 -4.28 -25.36
CA ILE A 353 -17.07 -3.38 -24.94
C ILE A 353 -18.38 -4.17 -24.86
N THR A 354 -19.03 -4.16 -23.70
CA THR A 354 -20.24 -4.95 -23.42
C THR A 354 -21.52 -4.13 -23.56
N GLY A 355 -21.42 -2.81 -23.68
CA GLY A 355 -22.58 -1.93 -23.84
C GLY A 355 -22.20 -0.44 -23.82
N PRO A 356 -23.10 0.44 -24.26
CA PRO A 356 -22.90 1.88 -24.28
C PRO A 356 -23.06 2.57 -22.90
N GLY A 357 -23.24 1.79 -21.83
CA GLY A 357 -23.61 2.31 -20.50
C GLY A 357 -25.13 2.38 -20.31
N VAL A 358 -25.58 3.00 -19.22
CA VAL A 358 -27.01 3.21 -18.95
C VAL A 358 -27.44 4.51 -19.65
N ILE A 359 -28.17 4.36 -20.75
CA ILE A 359 -28.89 5.46 -21.40
C ILE A 359 -30.23 5.58 -20.65
N ARG A 360 -30.45 6.67 -19.90
CA ARG A 360 -31.74 6.98 -19.26
C ARG A 360 -32.52 7.98 -20.07
#